data_AF-A0A4S8MID9-F1
#
_entry.id   AF-A0A4S8MID9-F1
#
_cell.length_a   1.000
_cell.length_b   1.000
_cell.length_c   1.000
_cell.angle_alpha   90.00
_cell.angle_beta   90.00
_cell.angle_gamma   90.00
#
_symmetry.space_group_name_H-M   'P 1'
#
loop_
_entity.id
_entity.type
_entity.pdbx_description
1 polymer ?
#
loop_
_entity_poly.entity_id
_entity_poly.type
_entity_poly.pdbx_seq_one_letter_code
_entity_poly.pdbx_strand_id
1 'polypeptide(L)'
;MQTPDLKILTDTAKKFGPRIEGMAFSRSIIQKMPIWYHKEADSIIRTLNHTQASQCLKKNQAVRTVGDAETLANMLQNDQHTMENNCNCECCTHLRTNPHCEHPHSCMKQALKLINTLPPKWDPRSTLPKYYQKKPQKTHPDWIPFDTHITTNGTLADIFRIFTNSSVIPINTLPDLKLQVPKNADTGNIIVAADGSCYNNGEDNARAGAGIYVSPDHQMNRSAKLPLCIGQSNQNGEMVAAKLAAELADPYLDLGIETDSKCVITLLMKTLSKMEDEGYIDTSNGALLYCKLPAEENTDTAKMGKRSLRTREK
;
A
#
# COMPACT_ATOMS: atom_id res chain seq x y z
N MET A 1 -2.61 -27.26 25.55
CA MET A 1 -1.90 -26.49 26.60
C MET A 1 -1.13 -25.38 25.88
N GLN A 2 -1.60 -24.13 25.90
CA GLN A 2 -0.81 -23.02 25.34
C GLN A 2 0.37 -22.77 26.29
N THR A 3 1.57 -22.61 25.75
CA THR A 3 2.73 -22.21 26.57
C THR A 3 2.44 -20.84 27.21
N PRO A 4 2.93 -20.56 28.43
CA PRO A 4 2.71 -19.28 29.12
C PRO A 4 3.05 -18.07 28.23
N ASP A 5 4.10 -18.18 27.43
CA ASP A 5 4.57 -17.13 26.51
C ASP A 5 3.56 -16.83 25.39
N LEU A 6 2.93 -17.87 24.80
CA LEU A 6 1.91 -17.69 23.77
C LEU A 6 0.68 -16.96 24.32
N LYS A 7 0.33 -17.21 25.58
CA LYS A 7 -0.77 -16.51 26.24
C LYS A 7 -0.43 -15.03 26.42
N ILE A 8 0.75 -14.70 26.94
CA ILE A 8 1.22 -13.32 27.11
C ILE A 8 1.22 -12.57 25.77
N LEU A 9 1.75 -13.18 24.71
CA LEU A 9 1.75 -12.60 23.36
C LEU A 9 0.33 -12.32 22.85
N THR A 10 -0.58 -13.29 23.02
CA THR A 10 -1.97 -13.16 22.56
C THR A 10 -2.73 -12.09 23.35
N ASP A 11 -2.53 -12.03 24.68
CA ASP A 11 -3.17 -11.04 25.54
C ASP A 11 -2.63 -9.62 25.28
N THR A 12 -1.33 -9.50 25.03
CA THR A 12 -0.69 -8.25 24.60
C THR A 12 -1.24 -7.79 23.25
N ALA A 13 -1.33 -8.69 22.28
CA ALA A 13 -1.94 -8.39 20.99
C ALA A 13 -3.41 -7.96 21.15
N LYS A 14 -4.21 -8.64 21.99
CA LYS A 14 -5.58 -8.18 22.25
C LYS A 14 -5.64 -6.80 22.88
N LYS A 15 -4.73 -6.49 23.81
CA LYS A 15 -4.68 -5.19 24.50
C LYS A 15 -4.37 -4.04 23.55
N PHE A 16 -3.37 -4.19 22.70
CA PHE A 16 -2.89 -3.12 21.81
C PHE A 16 -3.53 -3.14 20.42
N GLY A 17 -4.27 -4.21 20.09
CA GLY A 17 -4.95 -4.39 18.82
C GLY A 17 -4.03 -4.21 17.60
N PRO A 18 -2.88 -4.91 17.51
CA PRO A 18 -2.02 -4.80 16.34
C PRO A 18 -2.79 -5.29 15.11
N ARG A 19 -2.72 -4.51 14.05
CA ARG A 19 -3.35 -4.82 12.77
C ARG A 19 -2.30 -4.90 11.69
N ILE A 20 -2.61 -5.66 10.66
CA ILE A 20 -1.80 -5.70 9.45
C ILE A 20 -2.35 -4.62 8.54
N GLU A 21 -1.62 -3.53 8.36
CA GLU A 21 -2.06 -2.36 7.61
C GLU A 21 -1.01 -1.92 6.58
N GLY A 22 -1.50 -1.37 5.47
CA GLY A 22 -0.68 -0.98 4.32
C GLY A 22 -1.53 -0.96 3.05
N MET A 23 -1.16 -0.13 2.07
CA MET A 23 -1.88 -0.05 0.79
C MET A 23 -1.47 -1.18 -0.16
N ALA A 24 -0.18 -1.51 -0.19
CA ALA A 24 0.37 -2.64 -0.94
C ALA A 24 1.62 -3.18 -0.23
N PHE A 25 1.92 -4.46 -0.45
CA PHE A 25 3.08 -5.12 0.16
C PHE A 25 4.01 -5.67 -0.91
N SER A 26 5.31 -5.66 -0.62
CA SER A 26 6.29 -6.30 -1.50
C SER A 26 6.02 -7.82 -1.61
N ARG A 27 6.37 -8.42 -2.76
CA ARG A 27 6.22 -9.87 -2.96
C ARG A 27 6.92 -10.70 -1.89
N SER A 28 8.07 -10.25 -1.40
CA SER A 28 8.81 -10.93 -0.33
C SER A 28 8.03 -10.99 0.98
N ILE A 29 7.31 -9.92 1.33
CA ILE A 29 6.44 -9.89 2.51
C ILE A 29 5.25 -10.84 2.31
N ILE A 30 4.57 -10.73 1.17
CA ILE A 30 3.42 -11.60 0.83
C ILE A 30 3.81 -13.07 0.92
N GLN A 31 4.93 -13.46 0.31
CA GLN A 31 5.41 -14.83 0.31
C GLN A 31 5.74 -15.36 1.71
N LYS A 32 6.16 -14.51 2.66
CA LYS A 32 6.46 -14.92 4.05
C LYS A 32 5.21 -15.09 4.91
N MET A 33 4.03 -14.64 4.46
CA MET A 33 2.79 -14.78 5.22
C MET A 33 2.41 -16.25 5.40
N PRO A 34 1.79 -16.63 6.53
CA PRO A 34 1.36 -18.00 6.77
C PRO A 34 0.16 -18.35 5.88
N ILE A 35 0.19 -19.50 5.19
CA ILE A 35 -0.88 -19.88 4.25
C ILE A 35 -2.09 -20.54 4.93
N TRP A 36 -1.90 -21.50 5.83
CA TRP A 36 -2.99 -22.37 6.33
C TRP A 36 -4.08 -21.68 7.15
N TYR A 37 -3.75 -20.56 7.76
CA TYR A 37 -4.66 -19.72 8.55
C TYR A 37 -4.44 -18.25 8.20
N HIS A 38 -4.21 -18.00 6.91
CA HIS A 38 -4.00 -16.64 6.42
C HIS A 38 -5.19 -15.76 6.82
N LYS A 39 -4.91 -14.69 7.57
CA LYS A 39 -5.94 -13.86 8.23
C LYS A 39 -6.92 -13.25 7.24
N GLU A 40 -6.42 -12.85 6.08
CA GLU A 40 -7.18 -12.14 5.04
C GLU A 40 -7.67 -13.05 3.90
N ALA A 41 -7.46 -14.36 4.01
CA ALA A 41 -7.96 -15.31 3.01
C ALA A 41 -9.46 -15.56 3.17
N ASP A 42 -10.10 -16.00 2.09
CA ASP A 42 -11.48 -16.48 2.14
C ASP A 42 -11.66 -17.56 3.22
N SER A 43 -12.77 -17.50 3.96
CA SER A 43 -13.10 -18.43 5.04
C SER A 43 -13.05 -19.92 4.64
N ILE A 44 -13.27 -20.24 3.36
CA ILE A 44 -13.16 -21.58 2.78
C ILE A 44 -11.78 -22.19 3.05
N ILE A 45 -10.71 -21.39 3.20
CA ILE A 45 -9.36 -21.88 3.48
C ILE A 45 -9.32 -22.81 4.70
N ARG A 46 -10.20 -22.58 5.69
CA ARG A 46 -10.30 -23.42 6.89
C ARG A 46 -10.69 -24.86 6.57
N THR A 47 -11.54 -25.04 5.56
CA THR A 47 -11.99 -26.37 5.10
C THR A 47 -10.89 -27.14 4.37
N LEU A 48 -9.89 -26.44 3.82
CA LEU A 48 -8.81 -27.03 3.05
C LEU A 48 -7.74 -27.69 3.93
N ASN A 49 -7.84 -27.62 5.26
CA ASN A 49 -6.78 -28.01 6.19
C ASN A 49 -6.59 -29.52 6.40
N HIS A 50 -7.61 -30.34 6.12
CA HIS A 50 -7.70 -31.72 6.61
C HIS A 50 -7.55 -32.81 5.55
N THR A 51 -7.47 -32.45 4.27
CA THR A 51 -7.31 -33.43 3.18
C THR A 51 -5.98 -34.19 3.29
N GLN A 52 -5.90 -35.40 2.73
CA GLN A 52 -4.64 -36.17 2.69
C GLN A 52 -3.51 -35.38 2.02
N ALA A 53 -3.81 -34.70 0.91
CA ALA A 53 -2.87 -33.79 0.25
C ALA A 53 -2.39 -32.68 1.21
N SER A 54 -3.30 -32.09 2.00
CA SER A 54 -2.95 -31.06 2.98
C SER A 54 -2.07 -31.58 4.11
N GLN A 55 -2.28 -32.82 4.54
CA GLN A 55 -1.43 -33.45 5.54
C GLN A 55 -0.02 -33.71 4.98
N CYS A 56 0.09 -34.16 3.73
CA CYS A 56 1.36 -34.32 3.04
C CYS A 56 2.09 -32.97 2.86
N LEU A 57 1.37 -31.94 2.41
CA LEU A 57 1.90 -30.58 2.30
C LEU A 57 2.48 -30.08 3.64
N LYS A 58 1.76 -30.33 4.76
CA LYS A 58 2.22 -29.90 6.09
C LYS A 58 3.40 -30.71 6.61
N LYS A 59 3.38 -32.03 6.51
CA LYS A 59 4.36 -32.92 7.15
C LYS A 59 5.58 -33.18 6.29
N ASN A 60 5.38 -33.54 5.03
CA ASN A 60 6.46 -33.97 4.15
C ASN A 60 7.07 -32.76 3.44
N GLN A 61 6.24 -31.96 2.77
CA GLN A 61 6.69 -30.78 1.99
C GLN A 61 6.91 -29.54 2.85
N ALA A 62 6.66 -29.63 4.16
CA ALA A 62 6.88 -28.57 5.12
C ALA A 62 6.29 -27.19 4.73
N VAL A 63 5.18 -27.17 3.99
CA VAL A 63 4.54 -25.94 3.52
C VAL A 63 4.00 -25.15 4.71
N ARG A 64 4.51 -23.93 4.90
CA ARG A 64 4.09 -23.01 5.98
C ARG A 64 3.64 -21.67 5.43
N THR A 65 4.27 -21.21 4.36
CA THR A 65 4.13 -19.85 3.84
C THR A 65 3.37 -19.82 2.52
N VAL A 66 2.91 -18.62 2.14
CA VAL A 66 2.34 -18.35 0.82
C VAL A 66 3.36 -18.66 -0.27
N GLY A 67 4.64 -18.36 -0.08
CA GLY A 67 5.71 -18.65 -1.03
C GLY A 67 5.93 -20.16 -1.26
N ASP A 68 5.84 -20.97 -0.20
CA ASP A 68 5.94 -22.43 -0.32
C ASP A 68 4.78 -22.98 -1.18
N ALA A 69 3.56 -22.52 -0.89
CA ALA A 69 2.37 -22.93 -1.62
C ALA A 69 2.37 -22.43 -3.08
N GLU A 70 2.85 -21.21 -3.32
CA GLU A 70 3.03 -20.65 -4.66
C GLU A 70 4.02 -21.48 -5.49
N THR A 71 5.16 -21.86 -4.89
CA THR A 71 6.19 -22.67 -5.57
C THR A 71 5.61 -23.99 -6.07
N LEU A 72 4.85 -24.69 -5.24
CA LEU A 72 4.19 -25.95 -5.62
C LEU A 72 3.06 -25.75 -6.63
N ALA A 73 2.28 -24.68 -6.50
CA ALA A 73 1.21 -24.38 -7.43
C ALA A 73 1.76 -24.08 -8.84
N ASN A 74 2.91 -23.40 -8.93
CA ASN A 74 3.56 -23.07 -10.20
C ASN A 74 4.11 -24.30 -10.93
N MET A 75 4.41 -25.40 -10.23
CA MET A 75 4.84 -26.65 -10.87
C MET A 75 3.78 -27.23 -11.82
N LEU A 76 2.49 -26.92 -11.61
CA LEU A 76 1.39 -27.31 -12.52
C LEU A 76 1.49 -26.66 -13.90
N GLN A 77 2.24 -25.57 -14.04
CA GLN A 77 2.41 -24.85 -15.30
C GLN A 77 3.59 -25.38 -16.13
N ASN A 78 4.29 -26.41 -15.65
CA ASN A 78 5.38 -27.02 -16.40
C ASN A 78 4.83 -27.79 -17.61
N ASP A 79 5.34 -27.51 -18.81
CA ASP A 79 4.91 -28.14 -20.07
C ASP A 79 5.06 -29.67 -20.07
N GLN A 80 5.99 -30.21 -19.29
CA GLN A 80 6.23 -31.66 -19.16
C GLN A 80 5.34 -32.33 -18.10
N HIS A 81 4.51 -31.56 -17.38
CA HIS A 81 3.65 -32.06 -16.31
C HIS A 81 2.32 -32.58 -16.87
N THR A 82 1.92 -33.78 -16.45
CA THR A 82 0.63 -34.38 -16.79
C THR A 82 -0.32 -34.35 -15.59
N MET A 83 -1.63 -34.36 -15.81
CA MET A 83 -2.64 -34.28 -14.74
C MET A 83 -2.75 -35.55 -13.87
N GLU A 84 -1.74 -36.42 -13.90
CA GLU A 84 -1.71 -37.72 -13.23
C GLU A 84 -0.66 -37.73 -12.10
N ASN A 85 -0.91 -38.51 -11.04
CA ASN A 85 0.02 -38.61 -9.90
C ASN A 85 1.29 -39.43 -10.20
N ASN A 86 1.31 -40.19 -11.30
CA ASN A 86 2.46 -40.96 -11.79
C ASN A 86 3.33 -40.17 -12.80
N CYS A 87 3.09 -38.86 -12.95
CA CYS A 87 3.82 -38.03 -13.89
C CYS A 87 5.34 -38.14 -13.70
N ASN A 88 6.06 -38.29 -14.81
CA ASN A 88 7.52 -38.45 -14.84
C ASN A 88 8.28 -37.13 -15.08
N CYS A 89 7.61 -35.97 -14.95
CA CYS A 89 8.32 -34.68 -14.96
C CYS A 89 9.38 -34.63 -13.85
N GLU A 90 10.40 -33.81 -14.04
CA GLU A 90 11.43 -33.55 -13.04
C GLU A 90 10.81 -33.11 -11.70
N CYS A 91 9.81 -32.24 -11.75
CA CYS A 91 9.03 -31.77 -10.60
C CYS A 91 8.42 -32.90 -9.75
N CYS A 92 7.66 -33.78 -10.38
CA CYS A 92 6.95 -34.88 -9.72
C CYS A 92 7.92 -35.95 -9.25
N THR A 93 9.00 -36.20 -10.01
CA THR A 93 10.06 -37.11 -9.61
C THR A 93 10.80 -36.59 -8.38
N HIS A 94 11.13 -35.29 -8.34
CA HIS A 94 11.72 -34.65 -7.18
C HIS A 94 10.82 -34.80 -5.95
N LEU A 95 9.53 -34.44 -6.04
CA LEU A 95 8.60 -34.56 -4.91
C LEU A 95 8.42 -36.00 -4.42
N ARG A 96 8.47 -37.00 -5.31
CA ARG A 96 8.42 -38.42 -4.94
C ARG A 96 9.69 -38.89 -4.24
N THR A 97 10.87 -38.44 -4.65
CA THR A 97 12.15 -38.84 -4.05
C THR A 97 12.45 -38.07 -2.76
N ASN A 98 12.15 -36.78 -2.74
CA ASN A 98 12.33 -35.90 -1.60
C ASN A 98 11.27 -34.76 -1.70
N PRO A 99 10.20 -34.79 -0.90
CA PRO A 99 10.11 -35.35 0.45
C PRO A 99 9.25 -36.63 0.58
N HIS A 100 9.27 -37.55 -0.39
CA HIS A 100 8.43 -38.76 -0.37
C HIS A 100 6.92 -38.46 -0.47
N CYS A 101 6.53 -37.66 -1.45
CA CYS A 101 5.13 -37.40 -1.78
C CYS A 101 4.56 -38.50 -2.69
N GLU A 102 3.57 -39.25 -2.20
CA GLU A 102 2.91 -40.32 -2.98
C GLU A 102 2.06 -39.78 -4.14
N HIS A 103 1.51 -38.57 -3.99
CA HIS A 103 0.58 -37.96 -4.94
C HIS A 103 0.95 -36.50 -5.26
N PRO A 104 2.02 -36.27 -6.03
CA PRO A 104 2.54 -34.93 -6.32
C PRO A 104 1.49 -34.00 -6.96
N HIS A 105 0.80 -34.45 -8.01
CA HIS A 105 -0.20 -33.63 -8.69
C HIS A 105 -1.31 -33.19 -7.74
N SER A 106 -1.79 -34.10 -6.90
CA SER A 106 -2.84 -33.80 -5.90
C SER A 106 -2.37 -32.75 -4.88
N CYS A 107 -1.11 -32.83 -4.45
CA CYS A 107 -0.51 -31.84 -3.55
C CYS A 107 -0.35 -30.47 -4.23
N MET A 108 0.13 -30.42 -5.47
CA MET A 108 0.22 -29.17 -6.23
C MET A 108 -1.16 -28.53 -6.45
N LYS A 109 -2.18 -29.33 -6.79
CA LYS A 109 -3.57 -28.86 -6.93
C LYS A 109 -4.11 -28.33 -5.61
N GLN A 110 -3.78 -28.98 -4.51
CA GLN A 110 -4.17 -28.52 -3.18
C GLN A 110 -3.46 -27.21 -2.79
N ALA A 111 -2.19 -27.05 -3.15
CA ALA A 111 -1.46 -25.79 -2.97
C ALA A 111 -2.08 -24.66 -3.80
N LEU A 112 -2.45 -24.93 -5.06
CA LEU A 112 -3.17 -23.97 -5.91
C LEU A 112 -4.52 -23.56 -5.30
N LYS A 113 -5.28 -24.50 -4.73
CA LYS A 113 -6.54 -24.17 -4.02
C LYS A 113 -6.30 -23.22 -2.85
N LEU A 114 -5.22 -23.38 -2.09
CA LEU A 114 -4.87 -22.47 -1.00
C LEU A 114 -4.58 -21.07 -1.53
N ILE A 115 -3.72 -20.94 -2.55
CA ILE A 115 -3.37 -19.65 -3.15
C ILE A 115 -4.61 -18.94 -3.72
N ASN A 116 -5.54 -19.68 -4.33
CA ASN A 116 -6.77 -19.10 -4.88
C ASN A 116 -7.74 -18.53 -3.83
N THR A 117 -7.52 -18.78 -2.53
CA THR A 117 -8.29 -18.13 -1.46
C THR A 117 -7.75 -16.75 -1.08
N LEU A 118 -6.57 -16.38 -1.58
CA LEU A 118 -5.93 -15.11 -1.25
C LEU A 118 -6.55 -13.98 -2.08
N PRO A 119 -6.96 -12.86 -1.47
CA PRO A 119 -7.41 -11.69 -2.21
C PRO A 119 -6.22 -10.99 -2.91
N PRO A 120 -6.46 -10.09 -3.88
CA PRO A 120 -5.41 -9.53 -4.75
C PRO A 120 -4.22 -8.91 -4.02
N LYS A 121 -4.44 -8.22 -2.89
CA LYS A 121 -3.39 -7.61 -2.08
C LYS A 121 -2.44 -8.62 -1.43
N TRP A 122 -2.90 -9.85 -1.23
CA TRP A 122 -2.18 -10.94 -0.58
C TRP A 122 -1.84 -12.09 -1.53
N ASP A 123 -2.19 -11.98 -2.82
CA ASP A 123 -1.85 -12.97 -3.84
C ASP A 123 -0.51 -12.59 -4.51
N PRO A 124 0.55 -13.43 -4.43
CA PRO A 124 1.85 -13.15 -5.03
C PRO A 124 1.82 -13.14 -6.57
N ARG A 125 0.75 -13.65 -7.19
CA ARG A 125 0.52 -13.65 -8.64
C ARG A 125 -0.10 -12.35 -9.14
N SER A 126 -0.62 -11.51 -8.26
CA SER A 126 -1.18 -10.21 -8.61
C SER A 126 -0.13 -9.27 -9.22
N THR A 127 -0.56 -8.39 -10.12
CA THR A 127 0.30 -7.30 -10.61
C THR A 127 0.46 -6.24 -9.52
N LEU A 128 1.55 -6.31 -8.76
CA LEU A 128 1.82 -5.39 -7.65
C LEU A 128 2.25 -3.98 -8.12
N PRO A 129 1.88 -2.90 -7.41
CA PRO A 129 2.25 -1.52 -7.74
C PRO A 129 3.73 -1.29 -8.04
N LYS A 130 4.62 -1.92 -7.26
CA LYS A 130 6.07 -1.84 -7.44
C LYS A 130 6.56 -2.14 -8.87
N TYR A 131 5.82 -2.91 -9.67
CA TYR A 131 6.22 -3.28 -11.02
C TYR A 131 5.86 -2.24 -12.09
N TYR A 132 4.91 -1.33 -11.82
CA TYR A 132 4.45 -0.34 -12.79
C TYR A 132 4.51 1.10 -12.27
N GLN A 133 4.70 1.32 -10.97
CA GLN A 133 5.06 2.61 -10.43
C GLN A 133 6.49 2.96 -10.90
N LYS A 134 6.60 4.09 -11.59
CA LYS A 134 7.89 4.59 -12.05
C LYS A 134 8.64 5.22 -10.88
N LYS A 135 9.95 5.01 -10.82
CA LYS A 135 10.77 5.74 -9.87
C LYS A 135 10.79 7.23 -10.20
N PRO A 136 10.70 8.11 -9.19
CA PRO A 136 10.89 9.53 -9.41
C PRO A 136 12.24 9.78 -10.08
N GLN A 137 12.23 10.45 -11.23
CA GLN A 137 13.45 10.93 -11.88
C GLN A 137 13.73 12.36 -11.46
N LYS A 138 14.98 12.64 -11.09
CA LYS A 138 15.47 14.01 -10.92
C LYS A 138 15.67 14.62 -12.31
N THR A 139 14.82 15.57 -12.68
CA THR A 139 14.92 16.28 -13.97
C THR A 139 15.75 17.56 -13.88
N HIS A 140 15.85 18.16 -12.69
CA HIS A 140 16.57 19.40 -12.45
C HIS A 140 17.06 19.46 -10.98
N PRO A 141 18.25 20.04 -10.70
CA PRO A 141 18.82 20.07 -9.35
C PRO A 141 17.92 20.76 -8.29
N ASP A 142 17.20 21.82 -8.67
CA ASP A 142 16.34 22.58 -7.74
C ASP A 142 15.04 21.87 -7.38
N TRP A 143 14.67 20.82 -8.12
CA TRP A 143 13.42 20.11 -7.93
C TRP A 143 13.65 18.81 -7.16
N ILE A 144 12.98 18.69 -6.02
CA ILE A 144 13.02 17.48 -5.20
C ILE A 144 11.84 16.60 -5.61
N PRO A 145 12.06 15.38 -6.12
CA PRO A 145 10.96 14.54 -6.53
C PRO A 145 10.37 13.80 -5.33
N PHE A 146 9.04 13.73 -5.29
CA PHE A 146 8.29 13.00 -4.28
C PHE A 146 8.25 11.51 -4.62
N ASP A 147 8.41 10.68 -3.60
CA ASP A 147 8.25 9.25 -3.74
C ASP A 147 6.77 8.85 -3.66
N THR A 148 6.18 8.45 -4.78
CA THR A 148 4.78 7.99 -4.85
C THR A 148 4.62 6.50 -4.60
N HIS A 149 5.68 5.75 -4.30
CA HIS A 149 5.56 4.32 -4.04
C HIS A 149 4.78 4.06 -2.76
N ILE A 150 3.68 3.31 -2.91
CA ILE A 150 2.80 2.94 -1.80
C ILE A 150 3.12 1.54 -1.24
N THR A 151 4.14 0.89 -1.79
CA THR A 151 4.48 -0.51 -1.47
C THR A 151 5.36 -0.56 -0.23
N THR A 152 4.86 -1.13 0.85
CA THR A 152 5.67 -1.42 2.04
C THR A 152 6.69 -2.53 1.71
N ASN A 153 7.95 -2.27 2.03
CA ASN A 153 9.07 -3.20 1.88
C ASN A 153 9.65 -3.54 3.27
N GLY A 154 10.50 -4.58 3.33
CA GLY A 154 11.16 -4.99 4.58
C GLY A 154 10.74 -6.38 5.05
N THR A 155 10.48 -6.49 6.35
CA THR A 155 10.15 -7.71 7.09
C THR A 155 8.65 -7.81 7.36
N LEU A 156 8.22 -8.93 7.97
CA LEU A 156 6.85 -9.08 8.46
C LEU A 156 6.55 -8.16 9.65
N ALA A 157 7.54 -7.60 10.35
CA ALA A 157 7.26 -6.65 11.43
C ALA A 157 6.73 -5.32 10.85
N ASP A 158 7.22 -4.94 9.68
CA ASP A 158 6.96 -3.65 9.04
C ASP A 158 5.53 -3.49 8.50
N ILE A 159 4.73 -4.56 8.46
CA ILE A 159 3.30 -4.50 8.09
C ILE A 159 2.37 -4.36 9.30
N PHE A 160 2.89 -4.54 10.52
CA PHE A 160 2.08 -4.37 11.71
C PHE A 160 2.00 -2.88 12.08
N ARG A 161 0.80 -2.45 12.45
CA ARG A 161 0.52 -1.14 13.02
C ARG A 161 -0.22 -1.32 14.33
N ILE A 162 0.28 -0.65 15.36
CA ILE A 162 -0.35 -0.50 16.68
C ILE A 162 -0.92 0.92 16.72
N PHE A 163 -1.97 1.18 17.52
CA PHE A 163 -2.72 2.45 17.51
C PHE A 163 -3.54 2.71 16.23
N THR A 164 -4.13 1.66 15.69
CA THR A 164 -5.02 1.75 14.53
C THR A 164 -6.47 1.97 14.98
N ASN A 165 -7.28 2.65 14.16
CA ASN A 165 -8.71 2.81 14.44
C ASN A 165 -9.45 1.50 14.11
N SER A 166 -10.02 0.86 15.13
CA SER A 166 -10.76 -0.40 15.01
C SER A 166 -11.98 -0.32 14.08
N SER A 167 -12.48 0.88 13.80
CA SER A 167 -13.62 1.13 12.91
C SER A 167 -13.23 1.04 11.42
N VAL A 168 -11.95 1.14 11.08
CA VAL A 168 -11.48 1.12 9.69
C VAL A 168 -11.30 -0.33 9.24
N ILE A 169 -12.06 -0.79 8.26
CA ILE A 169 -11.93 -2.15 7.72
C ILE A 169 -10.70 -2.21 6.79
N PRO A 170 -9.79 -3.20 6.91
CA PRO A 170 -8.63 -3.29 6.04
C PRO A 170 -9.09 -3.60 4.61
N ILE A 171 -8.62 -2.80 3.67
CA ILE A 171 -8.92 -3.00 2.25
C ILE A 171 -8.00 -4.11 1.73
N ASN A 172 -8.61 -5.14 1.14
CA ASN A 172 -7.93 -6.32 0.57
C ASN A 172 -7.79 -6.27 -0.97
N THR A 173 -8.19 -5.16 -1.59
CA THR A 173 -7.92 -4.84 -2.98
C THR A 173 -6.62 -4.05 -3.12
N LEU A 174 -5.99 -4.14 -4.28
CA LEU A 174 -4.88 -3.26 -4.65
C LEU A 174 -5.46 -2.01 -5.31
N PRO A 175 -4.98 -0.80 -4.97
CA PRO A 175 -5.36 0.39 -5.71
C PRO A 175 -4.81 0.31 -7.14
N ASP A 176 -5.64 0.65 -8.12
CA ASP A 176 -5.16 0.78 -9.50
C ASP A 176 -4.42 2.10 -9.65
N LEU A 177 -3.09 2.04 -9.57
CA LEU A 177 -2.20 3.19 -9.80
C LEU A 177 -1.66 3.25 -11.24
N LYS A 178 -2.20 2.45 -12.17
CA LYS A 178 -1.81 2.58 -13.57
C LYS A 178 -2.37 3.88 -14.13
N LEU A 179 -1.47 4.70 -14.68
CA LEU A 179 -1.86 5.80 -15.57
C LEU A 179 -2.20 5.22 -16.94
N GLN A 180 -3.49 5.10 -17.25
CA GLN A 180 -3.94 4.85 -18.61
C GLN A 180 -3.92 6.19 -19.34
N VAL A 181 -2.76 6.54 -19.91
CA VAL A 181 -2.58 7.77 -20.70
C VAL A 181 -3.25 7.56 -22.07
N PRO A 182 -4.31 8.31 -22.42
CA PRO A 182 -4.87 8.30 -23.77
C PRO A 182 -3.78 8.63 -24.79
N LYS A 183 -3.81 8.01 -25.97
CA LYS A 183 -2.79 8.23 -27.03
C LYS A 183 -2.60 9.70 -27.43
N ASN A 184 -3.60 10.55 -27.16
CA ASN A 184 -3.63 11.96 -27.51
C ASN A 184 -3.55 12.90 -26.28
N ALA A 185 -3.29 12.37 -25.09
CA ALA A 185 -3.17 13.21 -23.89
C ALA A 185 -1.83 13.96 -23.91
N ASP A 186 -1.89 15.23 -23.53
CA ASP A 186 -0.70 16.04 -23.33
C ASP A 186 0.04 15.52 -22.08
N THR A 187 1.28 15.08 -22.26
CA THR A 187 2.17 14.62 -21.19
C THR A 187 3.19 15.70 -20.84
N GLY A 188 2.73 16.94 -20.77
CA GLY A 188 3.52 18.10 -20.38
C GLY A 188 3.81 18.18 -18.88
N ASN A 189 4.36 19.31 -18.46
CA ASN A 189 4.60 19.65 -17.07
C ASN A 189 3.77 20.89 -16.71
N ILE A 190 3.18 20.89 -15.51
CA ILE A 190 2.52 22.05 -14.94
C ILE A 190 3.17 22.43 -13.61
N ILE A 191 3.49 23.72 -13.48
CA ILE A 191 4.08 24.30 -12.28
C ILE A 191 2.99 25.10 -11.58
N VAL A 192 2.78 24.82 -10.29
CA VAL A 192 1.75 25.44 -9.45
C VAL A 192 2.43 26.02 -8.22
N ALA A 193 2.33 27.33 -8.04
CA ALA A 193 2.67 27.99 -6.79
C ALA A 193 1.54 27.72 -5.78
N ALA A 194 1.89 27.10 -4.64
CA ALA A 194 1.01 26.88 -3.51
C ALA A 194 1.40 27.82 -2.37
N ASP A 195 0.42 28.33 -1.62
CA ASP A 195 0.64 29.23 -0.48
C ASP A 195 -0.49 29.12 0.54
N GLY A 196 -0.17 29.29 1.81
CA GLY A 196 -1.09 29.24 2.93
C GLY A 196 -0.97 30.47 3.82
N SER A 197 -2.11 31.08 4.15
CA SER A 197 -2.13 32.28 4.99
C SER A 197 -3.14 32.14 6.12
N CYS A 198 -2.83 32.67 7.29
CA CYS A 198 -3.68 32.65 8.45
C CYS A 198 -3.71 34.03 9.12
N TYR A 199 -4.92 34.56 9.26
CA TYR A 199 -5.21 35.73 10.06
C TYR A 199 -5.28 35.35 11.54
N ASN A 200 -4.68 36.15 12.43
CA ASN A 200 -4.58 35.88 13.87
C ASN A 200 -4.00 34.50 14.21
N ASN A 201 -2.96 34.09 13.49
CA ASN A 201 -2.35 32.78 13.65
C ASN A 201 -1.86 32.56 15.09
N GLY A 202 -2.34 31.48 15.73
CA GLY A 202 -2.02 31.14 17.13
C GLY A 202 -3.03 31.64 18.15
N GLU A 203 -4.08 32.35 17.73
CA GLU A 203 -5.20 32.78 18.58
C GLU A 203 -6.44 31.92 18.35
N ASP A 204 -7.39 31.93 19.29
CA ASP A 204 -8.65 31.17 19.21
C ASP A 204 -9.55 31.62 18.05
N ASN A 205 -9.36 32.83 17.54
CA ASN A 205 -10.12 33.39 16.42
C ASN A 205 -9.38 33.28 15.07
N ALA A 206 -8.30 32.47 15.01
CA ALA A 206 -7.50 32.26 13.81
C ALA A 206 -8.34 31.83 12.61
N ARG A 207 -8.01 32.34 11.42
CA ARG A 207 -8.69 32.02 10.16
C ARG A 207 -7.68 31.80 9.07
N ALA A 208 -7.58 30.56 8.60
CA ALA A 208 -6.63 30.16 7.58
C ALA A 208 -7.29 30.01 6.20
N GLY A 209 -6.47 30.19 5.17
CA GLY A 209 -6.80 29.99 3.78
C GLY A 209 -5.64 29.34 3.03
N ALA A 210 -5.95 28.80 1.87
CA ALA A 210 -5.04 28.15 0.94
C ALA A 210 -5.22 28.78 -0.45
N GLY A 211 -4.13 28.98 -1.17
CA GLY A 211 -4.11 29.52 -2.51
C GLY A 211 -3.24 28.68 -3.44
N ILE A 212 -3.69 28.52 -4.68
CA ILE A 212 -2.87 27.99 -5.77
C ILE A 212 -2.90 28.93 -6.97
N TYR A 213 -1.74 29.08 -7.61
CA TYR A 213 -1.55 29.97 -8.74
C TYR A 213 -0.65 29.31 -9.79
N VAL A 214 -1.02 29.40 -11.07
CA VAL A 214 -0.28 28.83 -12.20
C VAL A 214 0.26 29.95 -13.09
N SER A 215 -0.63 30.75 -13.66
CA SER A 215 -0.32 31.91 -14.50
C SER A 215 -1.54 32.85 -14.55
N PRO A 216 -1.42 34.09 -15.07
CA PRO A 216 -2.56 34.99 -15.18
C PRO A 216 -3.72 34.32 -15.93
N ASP A 217 -4.94 34.45 -15.39
CA ASP A 217 -6.18 33.91 -15.94
C ASP A 217 -6.24 32.37 -16.13
N HIS A 218 -5.29 31.63 -15.57
CA HIS A 218 -5.31 30.16 -15.63
C HIS A 218 -6.50 29.59 -14.85
N GLN A 219 -7.25 28.66 -15.45
CA GLN A 219 -8.50 28.10 -14.88
C GLN A 219 -8.29 27.35 -13.55
N MET A 220 -7.08 26.89 -13.27
CA MET A 220 -6.74 26.22 -12.01
C MET A 220 -6.50 27.19 -10.84
N ASN A 221 -6.29 28.49 -11.11
CA ASN A 221 -6.08 29.47 -10.05
C ASN A 221 -7.26 29.44 -9.08
N ARG A 222 -6.98 29.26 -7.79
CA ARG A 222 -8.02 29.08 -6.78
C ARG A 222 -7.54 29.56 -5.42
N SER A 223 -8.46 30.13 -4.66
CA SER A 223 -8.31 30.38 -3.23
C SER A 223 -9.45 29.70 -2.48
N ALA A 224 -9.14 29.16 -1.31
CA ALA A 224 -10.09 28.43 -0.46
C ALA A 224 -9.87 28.77 1.01
N LYS A 225 -10.95 28.92 1.77
CA LYS A 225 -10.88 29.00 3.24
C LYS A 225 -10.71 27.59 3.80
N LEU A 226 -9.94 27.47 4.88
CA LEU A 226 -9.80 26.19 5.57
C LEU A 226 -11.10 25.84 6.30
N PRO A 227 -11.64 24.63 6.13
CA PRO A 227 -12.76 24.15 6.93
C PRO A 227 -12.46 24.24 8.43
N LEU A 228 -13.46 24.57 9.25
CA LEU A 228 -13.29 24.72 10.70
C LEU A 228 -12.97 23.39 11.42
N CYS A 229 -13.19 22.25 10.77
CA CYS A 229 -12.77 20.94 11.28
C CYS A 229 -11.25 20.72 11.18
N ILE A 230 -10.53 21.61 10.49
CA ILE A 230 -9.07 21.62 10.39
C ILE A 230 -8.55 22.78 11.24
N GLY A 231 -7.47 22.54 11.99
CA GLY A 231 -6.82 23.57 12.79
C GLY A 231 -6.46 24.80 11.94
N GLN A 232 -6.82 25.99 12.40
CA GLN A 232 -6.63 27.22 11.63
C GLN A 232 -5.20 27.75 11.85
N SER A 233 -4.28 27.36 10.97
CA SER A 233 -2.88 27.78 11.05
C SER A 233 -2.28 28.01 9.66
N ASN A 234 -1.17 28.76 9.61
CA ASN A 234 -0.38 28.93 8.38
C ASN A 234 0.05 27.56 7.82
N GLN A 235 0.55 26.66 8.67
CA GLN A 235 1.04 25.35 8.23
C GLN A 235 -0.07 24.49 7.62
N ASN A 236 -1.28 24.54 8.17
CA ASN A 236 -2.41 23.82 7.61
C ASN A 236 -2.88 24.45 6.30
N GLY A 237 -2.82 25.79 6.19
CA GLY A 237 -3.05 26.51 4.93
C GLY A 237 -2.17 25.99 3.80
N GLU A 238 -0.87 25.89 4.05
CA GLU A 238 0.13 25.39 3.11
C GLU A 238 -0.13 23.93 2.69
N MET A 239 -0.46 23.06 3.65
CA MET A 239 -0.77 21.66 3.36
C MET A 239 -2.02 21.52 2.51
N VAL A 240 -3.06 22.31 2.80
CA VAL A 240 -4.29 22.33 2.01
C VAL A 240 -4.04 22.89 0.62
N ALA A 241 -3.17 23.88 0.46
CA ALA A 241 -2.78 24.40 -0.86
C ALA A 241 -2.07 23.35 -1.70
N ALA A 242 -1.10 22.63 -1.13
CA ALA A 242 -0.41 21.53 -1.81
C ALA A 242 -1.38 20.39 -2.20
N LYS A 243 -2.30 20.02 -1.31
CA LYS A 243 -3.37 19.06 -1.60
C LYS A 243 -4.26 19.54 -2.74
N LEU A 244 -4.68 20.80 -2.71
CA LEU A 244 -5.54 21.41 -3.72
C LEU A 244 -4.89 21.40 -5.11
N ALA A 245 -3.59 21.73 -5.18
CA ALA A 245 -2.81 21.62 -6.43
C ALA A 245 -2.80 20.18 -6.96
N ALA A 246 -2.55 19.20 -6.08
CA ALA A 246 -2.51 17.79 -6.44
C ALA A 246 -3.88 17.22 -6.86
N GLU A 247 -4.98 17.77 -6.36
CA GLU A 247 -6.34 17.35 -6.74
C GLU A 247 -6.80 17.95 -8.05
N LEU A 248 -6.43 19.21 -8.33
CA LEU A 248 -6.93 19.96 -9.49
C LEU A 248 -6.08 19.81 -10.76
N ALA A 249 -4.78 19.52 -10.63
CA ALA A 249 -3.95 19.28 -11.79
C ALA A 249 -4.46 18.06 -12.59
N ASP A 250 -4.23 18.07 -13.90
CA ASP A 250 -4.53 16.91 -14.76
C ASP A 250 -3.63 15.72 -14.34
N PRO A 251 -4.18 14.52 -14.10
CA PRO A 251 -3.40 13.34 -13.75
C PRO A 251 -2.37 12.90 -14.81
N TYR A 252 -2.49 13.37 -16.05
CA TYR A 252 -1.55 13.06 -17.13
C TYR A 252 -0.35 14.01 -17.20
N LEU A 253 -0.39 15.13 -16.48
CA LEU A 253 0.71 16.09 -16.40
C LEU A 253 1.66 15.75 -15.24
N ASP A 254 2.94 16.00 -15.45
CA ASP A 254 3.92 16.08 -14.37
C ASP A 254 3.63 17.36 -13.55
N LEU A 255 3.43 17.23 -12.24
CA LEU A 255 3.08 18.36 -11.35
C LEU A 255 4.29 18.82 -10.55
N GLY A 256 4.73 20.05 -10.78
CA GLY A 256 5.64 20.78 -9.90
C GLY A 256 4.88 21.69 -8.94
N ILE A 257 5.08 21.54 -7.64
CA ILE A 257 4.55 22.45 -6.62
C ILE A 257 5.68 23.36 -6.12
N GLU A 258 5.48 24.67 -6.20
CA GLU A 258 6.39 25.66 -5.63
C GLU A 258 5.79 26.19 -4.33
N THR A 259 6.53 26.09 -3.23
CA THR A 259 6.11 26.56 -1.92
C THR A 259 7.34 27.03 -1.15
N ASP A 260 7.22 28.11 -0.41
CA ASP A 260 8.22 28.58 0.56
C ASP A 260 8.11 27.86 1.92
N SER A 261 7.10 27.00 2.09
CA SER A 261 6.88 26.25 3.33
C SER A 261 7.86 25.09 3.47
N LYS A 262 8.94 25.34 4.24
CA LYS A 262 9.86 24.28 4.71
C LYS A 262 9.13 23.17 5.46
N CYS A 263 7.99 23.47 6.10
CA CYS A 263 7.17 22.47 6.77
C CYS A 263 6.59 21.47 5.78
N VAL A 264 5.97 21.92 4.69
CA VAL A 264 5.41 21.05 3.64
C VAL A 264 6.51 20.26 2.95
N ILE A 265 7.63 20.91 2.59
CA ILE A 265 8.77 20.23 1.97
C ILE A 265 9.32 19.15 2.91
N THR A 266 9.54 19.47 4.18
CA THR A 266 10.08 18.49 5.15
C THR A 266 9.11 17.35 5.39
N LEU A 267 7.82 17.65 5.53
CA LEU A 267 6.77 16.66 5.73
C LEU A 267 6.70 15.66 4.57
N LEU A 268 6.54 16.15 3.34
CA LEU A 268 6.39 15.31 2.17
C LEU A 268 7.67 14.54 1.84
N MET A 269 8.85 15.10 2.12
CA MET A 269 10.12 14.52 1.68
C MET A 269 10.84 13.68 2.74
N LYS A 270 10.69 14.00 4.03
CA LYS A 270 11.51 13.41 5.11
C LYS A 270 10.68 12.70 6.18
N THR A 271 9.53 13.25 6.52
CA THR A 271 8.81 12.82 7.73
C THR A 271 7.63 11.90 7.44
N LEU A 272 7.14 11.86 6.20
CA LEU A 272 5.95 11.07 5.83
C LEU A 272 6.07 9.59 6.22
N SER A 273 7.14 8.89 5.85
CA SER A 273 7.32 7.47 6.17
C SER A 273 7.38 7.24 7.67
N LYS A 274 8.08 8.11 8.40
CA LYS A 274 8.16 8.04 9.87
C LYS A 274 6.78 8.24 10.51
N MET A 275 5.99 9.19 10.01
CA MET A 275 4.64 9.45 10.52
C MET A 275 3.65 8.34 10.17
N GLU A 276 3.81 7.68 9.02
CA GLU A 276 3.05 6.46 8.66
C GLU A 276 3.37 5.28 9.59
N ASP A 277 4.62 5.17 10.06
CA ASP A 277 5.02 4.15 11.04
C ASP A 277 4.50 4.48 12.45
N GLU A 278 4.48 5.77 12.82
CA GLU A 278 3.99 6.27 14.11
C GLU A 278 2.46 6.43 14.15
N GLY A 279 1.75 6.12 13.07
CA GLY A 279 0.29 6.20 12.99
C GLY A 279 -0.28 7.62 13.10
N TYR A 280 0.55 8.64 12.83
CA TYR A 280 0.22 10.07 12.94
C TYR A 280 -0.23 10.53 14.34
N ILE A 281 0.13 9.78 15.39
CA ILE A 281 -0.23 10.09 16.78
C ILE A 281 0.42 11.42 17.21
N ASP A 282 -0.34 12.23 17.97
CA ASP A 282 0.10 13.54 18.52
C ASP A 282 0.63 14.56 17.50
N THR A 283 0.31 14.37 16.22
CA THR A 283 0.60 15.41 15.22
C THR A 283 -0.57 16.39 15.14
N SER A 284 -0.30 17.68 15.38
CA SER A 284 -1.31 18.76 15.29
C SER A 284 -2.03 18.81 13.94
N ASN A 285 -1.39 18.27 12.90
CA ASN A 285 -1.90 18.20 11.53
C ASN A 285 -2.32 16.78 11.16
N GLY A 286 -2.39 15.87 12.14
CA GLY A 286 -2.70 14.47 11.99
C GLY A 286 -3.98 14.28 11.20
N ALA A 287 -5.05 15.02 11.48
CA ALA A 287 -6.30 14.93 10.72
C ALA A 287 -6.16 15.23 9.21
N LEU A 288 -5.27 16.15 8.80
CA LEU A 288 -5.01 16.45 7.39
C LEU A 288 -4.17 15.37 6.70
N LEU A 289 -3.24 14.76 7.44
CA LEU A 289 -2.39 13.67 6.98
C LEU A 289 -3.12 12.32 6.97
N TYR A 290 -3.99 12.11 7.97
CA TYR A 290 -4.89 10.98 8.12
C TYR A 290 -6.07 11.06 7.15
N CYS A 291 -6.34 12.25 6.60
CA CYS A 291 -7.20 12.42 5.43
C CYS A 291 -6.54 11.85 4.15
N LYS A 292 -6.12 10.58 4.22
CA LYS A 292 -6.73 9.59 3.36
C LYS A 292 -8.24 9.70 3.60
N LEU A 293 -8.85 10.50 2.73
CA LEU A 293 -10.27 10.73 2.48
C LEU A 293 -11.21 9.77 3.23
N PRO A 294 -12.30 10.25 3.85
CA PRO A 294 -13.38 9.34 4.25
C PRO A 294 -13.68 8.41 3.07
N ALA A 295 -13.87 7.14 3.40
CA ALA A 295 -14.14 6.04 2.49
C ALA A 295 -15.53 6.16 1.83
N GLU A 296 -15.84 7.33 1.30
CA GLU A 296 -16.93 7.63 0.40
C GLU A 296 -16.28 8.14 -0.89
N GLU A 297 -16.45 7.35 -1.94
CA GLU A 297 -15.96 7.56 -3.31
C GLU A 297 -14.47 7.26 -3.57
N ASN A 298 -14.31 6.04 -4.07
CA ASN A 298 -13.20 5.29 -4.66
C ASN A 298 -12.25 6.01 -5.67
N THR A 299 -12.10 7.34 -5.66
CA THR A 299 -11.41 8.07 -6.74
C THR A 299 -10.21 8.94 -6.34
N ASP A 300 -10.07 9.37 -5.08
CA ASP A 300 -9.18 10.50 -4.79
C ASP A 300 -7.78 10.14 -4.25
N THR A 301 -7.61 9.06 -3.48
CA THR A 301 -6.27 8.57 -3.10
C THR A 301 -5.49 7.99 -4.28
N ALA A 302 -6.20 7.43 -5.26
CA ALA A 302 -5.62 6.94 -6.50
C ALA A 302 -5.09 8.07 -7.40
N LYS A 303 -5.55 9.33 -7.23
CA LYS A 303 -5.09 10.47 -8.04
C LYS A 303 -3.70 10.97 -7.64
N MET A 304 -3.35 10.99 -6.34
CA MET A 304 -2.01 11.40 -5.90
C MET A 304 -0.94 10.32 -6.18
N GLY A 305 -1.25 9.03 -5.96
CA GLY A 305 -0.31 7.92 -6.19
C GLY A 305 0.02 7.64 -7.66
N LYS A 306 -0.66 8.31 -8.60
CA LYS A 306 -0.48 8.18 -10.05
C LYS A 306 0.49 9.19 -10.65
N ARG A 307 0.92 10.23 -9.92
CA ARG A 307 1.55 11.42 -10.53
C ARG A 307 3.05 11.50 -10.25
N SER A 308 3.76 12.20 -11.12
CA SER A 308 5.11 12.72 -10.84
C SER A 308 4.94 14.04 -10.09
N LEU A 309 5.25 14.06 -8.79
CA LEU A 309 5.18 15.26 -7.96
C LEU A 309 6.60 15.75 -7.66
N ARG A 310 6.87 17.04 -7.83
CA ARG A 310 8.13 17.66 -7.44
C ARG A 310 7.88 18.90 -6.62
N THR A 311 8.76 19.20 -5.68
CA THR A 311 8.67 20.41 -4.85
C THR A 311 9.96 21.22 -4.91
N ARG A 312 9.87 22.55 -4.89
CA ARG A 312 11.00 23.46 -4.68
C ARG A 312 10.64 24.65 -3.79
N GLU A 313 11.64 25.20 -3.12
CA GLU A 313 11.54 26.48 -2.38
C GLU A 313 11.38 27.62 -3.40
N LYS A 314 10.44 28.55 -3.14
CA LYS A 314 10.24 29.76 -3.97
C LYS A 314 11.41 30.74 -3.81
#